data_AF-A0A522Z706-F1
#
_entry.id   AF-A0A522Z706-F1
#
_cell.length_a   1.000
_cell.length_b   1.000
_cell.length_c   1.000
_cell.angle_alpha   90.00
_cell.angle_beta   90.00
_cell.angle_gamma   90.00
#
_symmetry.space_group_name_H-M   'P 1'
#
loop_
_entity.id
_entity.type
_entity.pdbx_description
1 polymer ?
#
loop_
_entity_poly.entity_id
_entity_poly.type
_entity_poly.pdbx_seq_one_letter_code
_entity_poly.pdbx_strand_id
1 'polypeptide(L)'
;MKTETSGRPRALAALEAELTKLEERLRLSNEDVTRLRAAFTLADKAEAGVRQEIAEIRESWDDLHYKWWCVTLAGVVGLFACSYFFYTNLGWYADQRTLPGGIDPLLAALPTVNMLPILSWGWMAIHLYAAVHAVLYYPRQMPFLLFLLGSFIGVRSVFVFLSPIGAPAGMLDMSKMDYLFSRIMGTYTFQNEFVFSGHTGIPFLFSLFFESKLHKRLFLFF
;
A
#
# COMPACT_ATOMS: atom_id res chain seq x y z
N MET A 1 24.57 82.41 33.65
CA MET A 1 24.55 81.48 32.50
C MET A 1 24.50 80.06 33.03
N LYS A 2 23.30 79.45 33.05
CA LYS A 2 23.10 78.05 33.45
C LYS A 2 23.13 77.19 32.19
N THR A 3 23.95 76.15 32.24
CA THR A 3 24.21 75.17 31.18
C THR A 3 23.06 74.18 31.04
N GLU A 4 22.08 74.51 30.19
CA GLU A 4 21.06 73.57 29.69
C GLU A 4 21.58 72.82 28.45
N THR A 5 22.51 71.87 28.63
CA THR A 5 22.96 71.02 27.50
C THR A 5 23.13 69.53 27.84
N SER A 6 22.69 69.10 29.03
CA SER A 6 22.91 67.72 29.50
C SER A 6 21.80 66.70 29.17
N GLY A 7 20.62 67.12 28.68
CA GLY A 7 19.45 66.22 28.47
C GLY A 7 19.26 65.68 27.04
N ARG A 8 19.86 66.32 26.03
CA ARG A 8 19.70 65.99 24.61
C ARG A 8 20.25 64.62 24.15
N PRO A 9 21.37 64.09 24.70
CA PRO A 9 21.92 62.83 24.22
C PRO A 9 21.11 61.59 24.66
N ARG A 10 20.37 61.66 25.78
CA ARG A 10 19.52 60.53 26.24
C ARG A 10 18.24 60.37 25.42
N ALA A 11 17.61 61.48 25.01
CA ALA A 11 16.40 61.44 24.21
C ALA A 11 16.67 60.89 22.79
N LEU A 12 17.79 61.26 22.19
CA LEU A 12 18.21 60.73 20.88
C LEU A 12 18.51 59.23 20.95
N ALA A 13 19.24 58.78 21.98
CA ALA A 13 19.53 57.36 22.16
C ALA A 13 18.25 56.51 22.36
N ALA A 14 17.23 57.05 23.05
CA ALA A 14 15.94 56.38 23.21
C ALA A 14 15.17 56.27 21.88
N LEU A 15 15.21 57.33 21.05
CA LEU A 15 14.61 57.35 19.72
C LEU A 15 15.31 56.38 18.76
N GLU A 16 16.64 56.31 18.78
CA GLU A 16 17.42 55.35 17.98
C GLU A 16 17.07 53.90 18.37
N ALA A 17 16.97 53.60 19.67
CA ALA A 17 16.57 52.28 20.14
C ALA A 17 15.14 51.89 19.72
N GLU A 18 14.18 52.83 19.74
CA GLU A 18 12.84 52.59 19.21
C GLU A 18 12.83 52.38 17.70
N LEU A 19 13.63 53.15 16.95
CA LEU A 19 13.77 53.01 15.50
C LEU A 19 14.30 51.62 15.14
N THR A 20 15.38 51.16 15.78
CA THR A 20 15.95 49.82 15.55
C THR A 20 14.94 48.72 15.88
N LYS A 21 14.16 48.87 16.96
CA LYS A 21 13.10 47.93 17.33
C LYS A 21 11.97 47.88 16.29
N LEU A 22 11.61 49.03 15.70
CA LEU A 22 10.62 49.10 14.63
C LEU A 22 11.14 48.46 13.34
N GLU A 23 12.38 48.72 12.97
CA GLU A 23 13.04 48.10 11.80
C GLU A 23 13.10 46.58 11.94
N GLU A 24 13.45 46.06 13.11
CA GLU A 24 13.47 44.62 13.37
C GLU A 24 12.07 44.00 13.27
N ARG A 25 11.05 44.65 13.83
CA ARG A 25 9.65 44.21 13.67
C ARG A 25 9.20 44.21 12.21
N LEU A 26 9.57 45.24 11.46
CA LEU A 26 9.26 45.33 10.03
C LEU A 26 9.94 44.19 9.25
N ARG A 27 11.21 43.90 9.56
CA ARG A 27 11.96 42.78 8.96
C ARG A 27 11.28 41.44 9.23
N LEU A 28 10.95 41.15 10.50
CA LEU A 28 10.26 39.91 10.89
C LEU A 28 8.89 39.80 10.20
N SER A 29 8.13 40.90 10.15
CA SER A 29 6.84 40.92 9.45
C SER A 29 7.00 40.66 7.94
N ASN A 30 8.04 41.18 7.30
CA ASN A 30 8.32 40.91 5.88
C ASN A 30 8.73 39.44 5.64
N GLU A 31 9.50 38.85 6.55
CA GLU A 31 9.85 37.43 6.50
C GLU A 31 8.60 36.54 6.63
N ASP A 32 7.70 36.85 7.57
CA ASP A 32 6.45 36.12 7.77
C ASP A 32 5.52 36.24 6.56
N VAL A 33 5.36 37.44 5.99
CA VAL A 33 4.59 37.64 4.76
C VAL A 33 5.17 36.82 3.61
N THR A 34 6.50 36.75 3.50
CA THR A 34 7.16 35.96 2.46
C THR A 34 6.92 34.46 2.65
N ARG A 35 7.01 33.95 3.89
CA ARG A 35 6.68 32.56 4.22
C ARG A 35 5.23 32.22 3.93
N LEU A 36 4.30 33.11 4.30
CA LEU A 36 2.88 32.92 4.02
C LEU A 36 2.60 32.87 2.52
N ARG A 37 3.20 33.76 1.71
CA ARG A 37 3.07 33.73 0.25
C ARG A 37 3.59 32.41 -0.35
N ALA A 38 4.72 31.91 0.15
CA ALA A 38 5.26 30.62 -0.28
C ALA A 38 4.32 29.45 0.07
N ALA A 39 3.75 29.47 1.29
CA ALA A 39 2.77 28.47 1.72
C ALA A 39 1.49 28.51 0.87
N PHE A 40 0.95 29.70 0.58
CA PHE A 40 -0.21 29.85 -0.31
C PHE A 40 0.09 29.33 -1.72
N THR A 41 1.26 29.67 -2.28
CA THR A 41 1.66 29.17 -3.60
C THR A 41 1.76 27.64 -3.64
N LEU A 42 2.23 27.03 -2.55
CA LEU A 42 2.31 25.57 -2.43
C LEU A 42 0.92 24.93 -2.28
N ALA A 43 0.03 25.57 -1.51
CA ALA A 43 -1.35 25.14 -1.36
C ALA A 43 -2.12 25.21 -2.69
N ASP A 44 -2.00 26.30 -3.44
CA ASP A 44 -2.63 26.47 -4.75
C ASP A 44 -2.16 25.41 -5.75
N LYS A 45 -0.85 25.11 -5.76
CA LYS A 45 -0.29 24.04 -6.59
C LYS A 45 -0.83 22.66 -6.19
N ALA A 46 -0.95 22.39 -4.89
CA ALA A 46 -1.51 21.15 -4.39
C ALA A 46 -2.99 21.01 -4.79
N GLU A 47 -3.78 22.08 -4.64
CA GLU A 47 -5.19 22.08 -5.04
C GLU A 47 -5.36 21.88 -6.55
N ALA A 48 -4.56 22.58 -7.36
CA ALA A 48 -4.56 22.39 -8.81
C ALA A 48 -4.21 20.94 -9.20
N GLY A 49 -3.22 20.34 -8.54
CA GLY A 49 -2.86 18.94 -8.73
C GLY A 49 -4.01 17.97 -8.40
N VAL A 50 -4.68 18.17 -7.26
CA VAL A 50 -5.85 17.35 -6.87
C VAL A 50 -6.99 17.49 -7.87
N ARG A 51 -7.28 18.71 -8.35
CA ARG A 51 -8.32 18.94 -9.36
C ARG A 51 -8.00 18.24 -10.68
N GLN A 52 -6.74 18.27 -11.08
CA GLN A 52 -6.28 17.55 -12.28
C GLN A 52 -6.46 16.04 -12.11
N GLU A 53 -6.02 15.47 -10.99
CA GLU A 53 -6.16 14.04 -10.71
C GLU A 53 -7.63 13.59 -10.72
N ILE A 54 -8.53 14.37 -10.12
CA ILE A 54 -9.98 14.10 -10.16
C ILE A 54 -10.52 14.14 -11.60
N ALA A 55 -10.04 15.07 -12.43
CA ALA A 55 -10.46 15.16 -13.82
C ALA A 55 -9.98 13.93 -14.62
N GLU A 56 -8.74 13.48 -14.42
CA GLU A 56 -8.19 12.27 -15.05
C GLU A 56 -8.95 11.01 -14.63
N ILE A 57 -9.27 10.86 -13.33
CA ILE A 57 -10.09 9.75 -12.83
C ILE A 57 -11.45 9.77 -13.50
N ARG A 58 -12.10 10.94 -13.55
CA ARG A 58 -13.42 11.08 -14.17
C ARG A 58 -13.40 10.73 -15.65
N GLU A 59 -12.43 11.24 -16.39
CA GLU A 59 -12.24 10.91 -17.81
C GLU A 59 -12.06 9.39 -18.00
N SER A 60 -11.30 8.74 -17.10
CA SER A 60 -11.11 7.28 -17.14
C SER A 60 -12.40 6.48 -16.97
N TRP A 61 -13.40 7.04 -16.27
CA TRP A 61 -14.73 6.46 -16.10
C TRP A 61 -15.65 6.79 -17.29
N ASP A 62 -15.62 8.03 -17.77
CA ASP A 62 -16.45 8.51 -18.88
C ASP A 62 -16.10 7.81 -20.21
N ASP A 63 -14.82 7.45 -20.41
CA ASP A 63 -14.32 6.73 -21.60
C ASP A 63 -14.68 5.23 -21.63
N LEU A 64 -15.31 4.69 -20.58
CA LEU A 64 -15.63 3.27 -20.53
C LEU A 64 -16.82 2.94 -21.43
N HIS A 65 -16.57 2.12 -22.46
CA HIS A 65 -17.63 1.42 -23.17
C HIS A 65 -18.28 0.38 -22.26
N TYR A 66 -19.24 0.82 -21.44
CA TYR A 66 -19.77 0.09 -20.28
C TYR A 66 -20.17 -1.35 -20.60
N LYS A 67 -20.85 -1.61 -21.73
CA LYS A 67 -21.25 -2.97 -22.13
C LYS A 67 -20.04 -3.90 -22.30
N TRP A 68 -19.02 -3.47 -23.05
CA TRP A 68 -17.83 -4.29 -23.31
C TRP A 68 -16.92 -4.39 -22.09
N TRP A 69 -16.84 -3.31 -21.31
CA TRP A 69 -16.13 -3.32 -20.05
C TRP A 69 -16.76 -4.31 -19.05
N CYS A 70 -18.09 -4.31 -18.89
CA CYS A 70 -18.78 -5.26 -18.03
C CYS A 70 -18.62 -6.71 -18.50
N VAL A 71 -18.70 -6.97 -19.82
CA VAL A 71 -18.48 -8.33 -20.36
C VAL A 71 -17.05 -8.79 -20.11
N THR A 72 -16.06 -7.93 -20.38
CA THR A 72 -14.64 -8.23 -20.11
C THR A 72 -14.42 -8.47 -18.62
N LEU A 73 -14.94 -7.60 -17.77
CA LEU A 73 -14.82 -7.71 -16.33
C LEU A 73 -15.45 -9.01 -15.82
N ALA A 74 -16.67 -9.34 -16.26
CA ALA A 74 -17.34 -10.58 -15.89
C ALA A 74 -16.55 -11.82 -16.34
N GLY A 75 -16.02 -11.80 -17.57
CA GLY A 75 -15.17 -12.89 -18.09
C GLY A 75 -13.90 -13.07 -17.26
N VAL A 76 -13.23 -11.97 -16.90
CA VAL A 76 -12.01 -12.02 -16.09
C VAL A 76 -12.31 -12.38 -14.63
N VAL A 77 -13.40 -11.90 -14.05
CA VAL A 77 -13.85 -12.33 -12.71
C VAL A 77 -14.14 -13.83 -12.71
N GLY A 78 -14.77 -14.34 -13.77
CA GLY A 78 -14.97 -15.78 -13.98
C GLY A 78 -13.65 -16.54 -14.04
N LEU A 79 -12.67 -16.06 -14.82
CA LEU A 79 -11.33 -16.64 -14.87
C LEU A 79 -10.65 -16.64 -13.49
N PHE A 80 -10.68 -15.51 -12.78
CA PHE A 80 -10.10 -15.36 -11.45
C PHE A 80 -10.74 -16.35 -10.45
N ALA A 81 -12.08 -16.45 -10.46
CA ALA A 81 -12.81 -17.39 -9.62
C ALA A 81 -12.47 -18.84 -9.95
N CYS A 82 -12.38 -19.19 -11.24
CA CYS A 82 -11.96 -20.52 -11.68
C CYS A 82 -10.52 -20.83 -11.24
N SER A 83 -9.58 -19.88 -11.40
CA SER A 83 -8.20 -20.04 -10.93
C SER A 83 -8.13 -20.24 -9.41
N TYR A 84 -8.91 -19.47 -8.65
CA TYR A 84 -8.97 -19.59 -7.20
C TYR A 84 -9.59 -20.92 -6.74
N PHE A 85 -10.65 -21.36 -7.42
CA PHE A 85 -11.24 -22.68 -7.19
C PHE A 85 -10.22 -23.80 -7.48
N PHE A 86 -9.51 -23.71 -8.61
CA PHE A 86 -8.47 -24.67 -8.98
C PHE A 86 -7.33 -24.69 -7.96
N TYR A 87 -6.84 -23.52 -7.54
CA TYR A 87 -5.84 -23.36 -6.47
C TYR A 87 -6.24 -24.08 -5.19
N THR A 88 -7.48 -23.85 -4.75
CA THR A 88 -8.00 -24.40 -3.51
C THR A 88 -8.10 -25.93 -3.57
N ASN A 89 -8.64 -26.48 -4.66
CA ASN A 89 -8.80 -27.93 -4.81
C ASN A 89 -7.44 -28.64 -4.95
N LEU A 90 -6.52 -28.08 -5.73
CA LEU A 90 -5.18 -28.65 -5.90
C LEU A 90 -4.35 -28.55 -4.62
N GLY A 91 -4.44 -27.45 -3.88
CA GLY A 91 -3.79 -27.31 -2.59
C GLY A 91 -4.29 -28.33 -1.58
N TRP A 92 -5.62 -28.51 -1.50
CA TRP A 92 -6.22 -29.53 -0.63
C TRP A 92 -5.79 -30.95 -1.02
N TYR A 93 -5.76 -31.27 -2.31
CA TYR A 93 -5.24 -32.56 -2.77
C TYR A 93 -3.75 -32.72 -2.46
N ALA A 94 -2.95 -31.65 -2.63
CA ALA A 94 -1.53 -31.67 -2.37
C ALA A 94 -1.21 -31.98 -0.91
N ASP A 95 -2.00 -31.45 0.03
CA ASP A 95 -1.89 -31.68 1.48
C ASP A 95 -2.22 -33.12 1.89
N GLN A 96 -3.08 -33.82 1.15
CA GLN A 96 -3.41 -35.23 1.43
C GLN A 96 -2.30 -36.20 1.01
N ARG A 97 -1.35 -35.75 0.19
CA ARG A 97 -0.22 -36.57 -0.22
C ARG A 97 0.77 -36.69 0.94
N THR A 98 1.16 -37.91 1.26
CA THR A 98 2.27 -38.17 2.18
C THR A 98 3.59 -37.82 1.49
N LEU A 99 3.97 -36.55 1.55
CA LEU A 99 5.23 -36.05 1.02
C LEU A 99 6.25 -35.88 2.16
N PRO A 100 7.55 -36.08 1.88
CA PRO A 100 8.58 -35.74 2.86
C PRO A 100 8.51 -34.25 3.20
N GLY A 101 8.50 -33.93 4.49
CA GLY A 101 8.62 -32.55 4.94
C GLY A 101 9.97 -31.98 4.53
N GLY A 102 9.99 -30.73 4.07
CA GLY A 102 11.24 -30.05 3.75
C GLY A 102 12.12 -29.90 4.99
N ILE A 103 13.32 -30.48 4.97
CA ILE A 103 14.33 -30.26 6.01
C ILE A 103 15.16 -29.07 5.57
N ASP A 104 14.93 -27.91 6.19
CA ASP A 104 15.76 -26.73 6.01
C ASP A 104 16.57 -26.48 7.31
N PRO A 105 17.89 -26.77 7.32
CA PRO A 105 18.74 -26.58 8.49
C PRO A 105 18.81 -25.12 8.96
N LEU A 106 18.64 -24.15 8.06
CA LEU A 106 18.64 -22.73 8.40
C LEU A 106 17.36 -22.38 9.13
N LEU A 107 16.19 -22.79 8.61
CA LEU A 107 14.91 -22.56 9.29
C LEU A 107 14.83 -23.32 10.62
N ALA A 108 15.44 -24.50 10.73
CA ALA A 108 15.50 -25.28 11.97
C ALA A 108 16.32 -24.59 13.07
N ALA A 109 17.26 -23.70 12.72
CA ALA A 109 18.09 -22.96 13.66
C ALA A 109 17.48 -21.61 14.09
N LEU A 110 16.45 -21.13 13.39
CA LEU A 110 15.83 -19.83 13.67
C LEU A 110 14.69 -19.98 14.70
N PRO A 111 14.52 -19.01 15.62
CA PRO A 111 13.39 -19.03 16.55
C PRO A 111 12.08 -18.85 15.80
N THR A 112 11.06 -19.61 16.19
CA THR A 112 9.71 -19.47 15.62
C THR A 112 9.04 -18.22 16.21
N VAL A 113 8.70 -17.28 15.33
CA VAL A 113 7.98 -16.04 15.69
C VAL A 113 6.57 -16.13 15.15
N ASN A 114 5.57 -15.72 15.94
CA ASN A 114 4.18 -15.69 15.49
C ASN A 114 3.98 -14.53 14.48
N MET A 115 4.01 -14.87 13.19
CA MET A 115 3.79 -13.92 12.09
C MET A 115 2.32 -13.84 11.65
N LEU A 116 1.40 -14.53 12.34
CA LEU A 116 -0.02 -14.60 11.95
C LEU A 116 -0.67 -13.22 11.82
N PRO A 117 -0.47 -12.23 12.72
CA PRO A 117 -1.07 -10.91 12.55
C PRO A 117 -0.65 -10.21 11.24
N ILE A 118 0.60 -10.38 10.84
CA ILE A 118 1.14 -9.75 9.63
C ILE A 118 0.70 -10.54 8.39
N LEU A 119 0.90 -11.85 8.40
CA LEU A 119 0.60 -12.72 7.26
C LEU A 119 -0.90 -12.85 6.97
N SER A 120 -1.76 -12.74 7.98
CA SER A 120 -3.21 -12.83 7.78
C SER A 120 -3.84 -11.45 7.65
N TRP A 121 -3.85 -10.67 8.73
CA TRP A 121 -4.56 -9.39 8.77
C TRP A 121 -3.86 -8.32 7.94
N GLY A 122 -2.52 -8.25 8.00
CA GLY A 122 -1.75 -7.35 7.15
C GLY A 122 -1.94 -7.65 5.67
N TRP A 123 -1.95 -8.93 5.31
CA TRP A 123 -2.14 -9.37 3.93
C TRP A 123 -3.56 -9.05 3.45
N MET A 124 -4.59 -9.33 4.25
CA MET A 124 -5.95 -8.96 3.90
C MET A 124 -6.09 -7.43 3.77
N ALA A 125 -5.51 -6.66 4.69
CA ALA A 125 -5.58 -5.20 4.65
C ALA A 125 -4.92 -4.64 3.38
N ILE A 126 -3.75 -5.16 2.97
CA ILE A 126 -3.06 -4.68 1.76
C ILE A 126 -3.83 -5.04 0.49
N HIS A 127 -4.49 -6.20 0.45
CA HIS A 127 -5.34 -6.61 -0.67
C HIS A 127 -6.60 -5.77 -0.77
N LEU A 128 -7.27 -5.53 0.36
CA LEU A 128 -8.46 -4.70 0.41
C LEU A 128 -8.12 -3.26 0.00
N TYR A 129 -7.02 -2.71 0.50
CA TYR A 129 -6.51 -1.41 0.11
C TYR A 129 -6.24 -1.35 -1.40
N ALA A 130 -5.48 -2.30 -1.94
CA ALA A 130 -5.18 -2.36 -3.37
C ALA A 130 -6.44 -2.49 -4.24
N ALA A 131 -7.40 -3.34 -3.84
CA ALA A 131 -8.63 -3.54 -4.58
C ALA A 131 -9.50 -2.27 -4.59
N VAL A 132 -9.71 -1.65 -3.42
CA VAL A 132 -10.48 -0.40 -3.30
C VAL A 132 -9.80 0.71 -4.10
N HIS A 133 -8.49 0.85 -3.97
CA HIS A 133 -7.73 1.87 -4.71
C HIS A 133 -7.82 1.65 -6.22
N ALA A 134 -7.66 0.42 -6.70
CA ALA A 134 -7.77 0.10 -8.13
C ALA A 134 -9.18 0.36 -8.68
N VAL A 135 -10.22 0.05 -7.91
CA VAL A 135 -11.62 0.33 -8.32
C VAL A 135 -11.88 1.83 -8.42
N LEU A 136 -11.47 2.61 -7.42
CA LEU A 136 -11.77 4.04 -7.36
C LEU A 136 -10.95 4.85 -8.37
N TYR A 137 -9.66 4.52 -8.53
CA TYR A 137 -8.70 5.33 -9.29
C TYR A 137 -8.29 4.74 -10.64
N TYR A 138 -8.48 3.44 -10.87
CA TYR A 138 -8.01 2.74 -12.08
C TYR A 138 -9.07 1.79 -12.68
N PRO A 139 -10.34 2.21 -12.87
CA PRO A 139 -11.43 1.33 -13.28
C PRO A 139 -11.19 0.66 -14.64
N ARG A 140 -10.52 1.36 -15.56
CA ARG A 140 -10.16 0.84 -16.89
C ARG A 140 -9.15 -0.30 -16.83
N GLN A 141 -8.29 -0.29 -15.82
CA GLN A 141 -7.22 -1.28 -15.66
C GLN A 141 -7.64 -2.46 -14.76
N MET A 142 -8.79 -2.38 -14.08
CA MET A 142 -9.31 -3.44 -13.21
C MET A 142 -9.39 -4.82 -13.88
N PRO A 143 -9.92 -4.96 -15.12
CA PRO A 143 -9.91 -6.26 -15.79
C PRO A 143 -8.49 -6.79 -16.03
N PHE A 144 -7.52 -5.93 -16.29
CA PHE A 144 -6.13 -6.35 -16.45
C PHE A 144 -5.53 -6.82 -15.11
N LEU A 145 -5.78 -6.10 -14.02
CA LEU A 145 -5.33 -6.50 -12.67
C LEU A 145 -5.88 -7.88 -12.28
N LEU A 146 -7.18 -8.10 -12.45
CA LEU A 146 -7.80 -9.39 -12.13
C LEU A 146 -7.29 -10.52 -13.03
N PHE A 147 -7.01 -10.23 -14.30
CA PHE A 147 -6.40 -11.20 -15.21
C PHE A 147 -4.99 -11.58 -14.77
N LEU A 148 -4.17 -10.59 -14.38
CA LEU A 148 -2.83 -10.81 -13.86
C LEU A 148 -2.85 -11.65 -12.58
N LEU A 149 -3.71 -11.31 -11.62
CA LEU A 149 -3.87 -12.06 -10.38
C LEU A 149 -4.40 -13.49 -10.63
N GLY A 150 -5.40 -13.64 -11.49
CA GLY A 150 -5.99 -14.93 -11.82
C GLY A 150 -4.98 -15.84 -12.53
N SER A 151 -4.18 -15.29 -13.43
CA SER A 151 -3.09 -16.00 -14.11
C SER A 151 -1.99 -16.41 -13.13
N PHE A 152 -1.58 -15.49 -12.25
CA PHE A 152 -0.59 -15.78 -11.20
C PHE A 152 -1.05 -16.92 -10.28
N ILE A 153 -2.29 -16.87 -9.79
CA ILE A 153 -2.87 -17.92 -8.95
C ILE A 153 -2.92 -19.25 -9.72
N GLY A 154 -3.36 -19.24 -10.97
CA GLY A 154 -3.42 -20.45 -11.80
C GLY A 154 -2.06 -21.11 -11.99
N VAL A 155 -1.05 -20.34 -12.39
CA VAL A 155 0.33 -20.82 -12.55
C VAL A 155 0.88 -21.34 -11.23
N ARG A 156 0.70 -20.59 -10.14
CA ARG A 156 1.13 -20.98 -8.79
C ARG A 156 0.49 -22.31 -8.38
N SER A 157 -0.79 -22.52 -8.66
CA SER A 157 -1.51 -23.76 -8.33
C SER A 157 -0.86 -24.99 -8.94
N VAL A 158 -0.41 -24.87 -10.20
CA VAL A 158 0.31 -25.95 -10.90
C VAL A 158 1.63 -26.24 -10.19
N PHE A 159 2.39 -25.22 -9.80
CA PHE A 159 3.66 -25.41 -9.08
C PHE A 159 3.48 -26.02 -7.69
N VAL A 160 2.47 -25.57 -6.92
CA VAL A 160 2.14 -26.14 -5.61
C VAL A 160 1.79 -27.62 -5.74
N PHE A 161 0.98 -27.97 -6.74
CA PHE A 161 0.62 -29.36 -6.99
C PHE A 161 1.80 -30.21 -7.46
N LEU A 162 2.65 -29.71 -8.36
CA LEU A 162 3.81 -30.45 -8.85
C LEU A 162 4.96 -30.50 -7.83
N SER A 163 4.92 -29.70 -6.77
CA SER A 163 5.93 -29.71 -5.72
C SER A 163 6.01 -31.09 -5.06
N PRO A 164 7.22 -31.70 -4.97
CA PRO A 164 7.42 -32.96 -4.28
C PRO A 164 7.60 -32.79 -2.76
N ILE A 165 7.52 -31.57 -2.24
CA ILE A 165 7.81 -31.23 -0.84
C ILE A 165 6.50 -30.98 -0.09
N GLY A 166 6.34 -31.61 1.07
CA GLY A 166 5.22 -31.40 1.99
C GLY A 166 5.45 -30.21 2.92
N ALA A 167 4.44 -29.87 3.72
CA ALA A 167 4.56 -28.80 4.72
C ALA A 167 5.72 -29.07 5.71
N PRO A 168 6.46 -28.03 6.15
CA PRO A 168 7.52 -28.19 7.15
C PRO A 168 6.97 -28.73 8.48
N ALA A 169 7.77 -29.53 9.17
CA ALA A 169 7.41 -30.03 10.50
C ALA A 169 7.25 -28.87 11.50
N GLY A 170 6.16 -28.88 12.28
CA GLY A 170 5.87 -27.83 13.26
C GLY A 170 5.24 -26.56 12.69
N MET A 171 4.75 -26.59 11.44
CA MET A 171 3.98 -25.50 10.87
C MET A 171 2.72 -25.22 11.69
N LEU A 172 2.44 -23.93 11.92
CA LEU A 172 1.22 -23.50 12.59
C LEU A 172 0.00 -23.85 11.73
N ASP A 173 -0.94 -24.57 12.34
CA ASP A 173 -2.21 -24.92 11.69
C ASP A 173 -3.10 -23.67 11.63
N MET A 174 -3.05 -22.99 10.48
CA MET A 174 -3.83 -21.77 10.19
C MET A 174 -5.33 -22.02 10.32
N SER A 175 -5.82 -23.25 10.05
CA SER A 175 -7.24 -23.60 10.20
C SER A 175 -7.74 -23.49 11.63
N LYS A 176 -6.84 -23.58 12.63
CA LYS A 176 -7.16 -23.50 14.05
C LYS A 176 -6.75 -22.17 14.67
N MET A 177 -5.64 -21.61 14.22
CA MET A 177 -5.04 -20.42 14.82
C MET A 177 -5.58 -19.10 14.26
N ASP A 178 -6.14 -19.12 13.04
CA ASP A 178 -6.66 -17.93 12.39
C ASP A 178 -8.19 -17.88 12.46
N TYR A 179 -8.72 -16.97 13.27
CA TYR A 179 -10.16 -16.78 13.44
C TYR A 179 -10.87 -16.34 12.15
N LEU A 180 -10.21 -15.53 11.34
CA LEU A 180 -10.79 -14.97 10.12
C LEU A 180 -10.85 -16.06 9.03
N PHE A 181 -9.72 -16.72 8.78
CA PHE A 181 -9.66 -17.78 7.77
C PHE A 181 -10.47 -19.01 8.19
N SER A 182 -10.48 -19.39 9.46
CA SER A 182 -11.30 -20.52 9.93
C SER A 182 -12.80 -20.30 9.76
N ARG A 183 -13.31 -19.06 9.91
CA ARG A 183 -14.73 -18.75 9.70
C ARG A 183 -15.12 -18.50 8.26
N ILE A 184 -14.26 -17.82 7.50
CA ILE A 184 -14.58 -17.38 6.13
C ILE A 184 -14.21 -18.46 5.11
N MET A 185 -13.08 -19.15 5.30
CA MET A 185 -12.54 -20.16 4.38
C MET A 185 -12.60 -21.59 4.92
N GLY A 186 -12.76 -21.79 6.24
CA GLY A 186 -12.99 -23.11 6.83
C GLY A 186 -11.92 -24.15 6.43
N THR A 187 -12.37 -25.36 6.08
CA THR A 187 -11.56 -26.52 5.67
C THR A 187 -10.78 -26.36 4.35
N TYR A 188 -10.84 -25.19 3.71
CA TYR A 188 -10.15 -24.90 2.45
C TYR A 188 -8.78 -24.20 2.64
N THR A 189 -8.33 -24.02 3.88
CA THR A 189 -6.95 -23.63 4.18
C THR A 189 -6.04 -24.86 4.07
N PHE A 190 -4.95 -24.75 3.30
CA PHE A 190 -3.97 -25.82 3.16
C PHE A 190 -2.59 -25.36 3.63
N GLN A 191 -1.75 -26.29 4.06
CA GLN A 191 -0.47 -26.03 4.71
C GLN A 191 0.68 -25.87 3.72
N ASN A 192 0.52 -26.34 2.48
CA ASN A 192 1.57 -26.28 1.46
C ASN A 192 1.67 -24.94 0.71
N GLU A 193 1.48 -23.80 1.39
CA GLU A 193 1.48 -22.48 0.73
C GLU A 193 2.89 -21.89 0.45
N PHE A 194 3.95 -22.51 0.97
CA PHE A 194 5.28 -21.91 0.97
C PHE A 194 6.05 -22.03 -0.35
N VAL A 195 5.68 -22.97 -1.22
CA VAL A 195 6.25 -23.07 -2.56
C VAL A 195 5.64 -21.96 -3.41
N PHE A 196 6.42 -20.90 -3.64
CA PHE A 196 5.96 -19.61 -4.22
C PHE A 196 4.86 -18.94 -3.38
N SER A 197 5.20 -18.32 -2.24
CA SER A 197 4.23 -17.68 -1.36
C SER A 197 3.36 -16.63 -2.09
N GLY A 198 2.03 -16.80 -2.02
CA GLY A 198 1.09 -15.78 -2.48
C GLY A 198 1.20 -14.49 -1.67
N HIS A 199 1.67 -14.57 -0.43
CA HIS A 199 1.84 -13.44 0.48
C HIS A 199 2.94 -12.47 0.05
N THR A 200 3.89 -12.91 -0.77
CA THR A 200 4.95 -12.05 -1.33
C THR A 200 4.73 -11.78 -2.82
N GLY A 201 4.24 -12.77 -3.56
CA GLY A 201 4.01 -12.64 -5.00
C GLY A 201 2.93 -11.61 -5.34
N ILE A 202 1.81 -11.59 -4.62
CA ILE A 202 0.71 -10.65 -4.94
C ILE A 202 1.07 -9.20 -4.62
N PRO A 203 1.65 -8.86 -3.44
CA PRO A 203 2.15 -7.50 -3.20
C PRO A 203 3.19 -7.07 -4.24
N PHE A 204 4.09 -7.96 -4.65
CA PHE A 204 5.01 -7.66 -5.75
C PHE A 204 4.26 -7.30 -7.05
N LEU A 205 3.22 -8.05 -7.42
CA LEU A 205 2.38 -7.71 -8.59
C LEU A 205 1.66 -6.36 -8.41
N PHE A 206 1.16 -6.05 -7.22
CA PHE A 206 0.60 -4.72 -6.92
C PHE A 206 1.65 -3.61 -7.09
N SER A 207 2.89 -3.84 -6.66
CA SER A 207 3.98 -2.88 -6.83
C SER A 207 4.30 -2.61 -8.31
N LEU A 208 4.09 -3.59 -9.19
CA LEU A 208 4.25 -3.42 -10.63
C LEU A 208 3.05 -2.73 -11.27
N PHE A 209 1.84 -3.03 -10.78
CA PHE A 209 0.59 -2.47 -11.28
C PHE A 209 0.44 -0.98 -10.95
N PHE A 210 0.73 -0.58 -9.70
CA PHE A 210 0.58 0.82 -9.28
C PHE A 210 1.85 1.63 -9.58
N GLU A 211 1.71 2.72 -10.32
CA GLU A 211 2.86 3.52 -10.76
C GLU A 211 3.47 4.39 -9.65
N SER A 212 2.66 4.81 -8.69
CA SER A 212 3.06 5.74 -7.63
C SER A 212 4.17 5.18 -6.74
N LYS A 213 5.21 5.99 -6.50
CA LYS A 213 6.39 5.60 -5.69
C LYS A 213 6.00 5.17 -4.26
N LEU A 214 4.96 5.77 -3.69
CA LEU A 214 4.47 5.42 -2.36
C LEU A 214 3.88 4.00 -2.36
N HIS A 215 3.02 3.71 -3.33
CA HIS A 215 2.43 2.39 -3.53
C HIS A 215 3.50 1.32 -3.73
N LYS A 216 4.49 1.57 -4.60
CA LYS A 216 5.61 0.66 -4.81
C LYS A 216 6.35 0.33 -3.53
N ARG A 217 6.67 1.35 -2.73
CA ARG A 217 7.36 1.15 -1.44
C ARG A 217 6.50 0.40 -0.45
N LEU A 218 5.21 0.72 -0.35
CA LEU A 218 4.27 0.05 0.54
C LEU A 218 4.18 -1.45 0.21
N PHE A 219 3.97 -1.78 -1.07
CA PHE A 219 3.79 -3.17 -1.50
C PHE A 219 5.08 -3.99 -1.52
N LEU A 220 6.25 -3.37 -1.70
CA LEU A 220 7.55 -4.06 -1.61
C LEU A 220 8.04 -4.24 -0.18
N PHE A 221 7.54 -3.45 0.77
CA PHE A 221 7.88 -3.59 2.18
C PHE A 221 7.12 -4.76 2.84
N PHE A 222 5.98 -5.13 2.28
CA PHE A 222 5.14 -6.22 2.73
C PHE A 222 5.63 -7.56 2.17
#